data_AF-V9IKQ6-F1
#
_entry.id   AF-V9IKQ6-F1
#
_cell.length_a   1.000
_cell.length_b   1.000
_cell.length_c   1.000
_cell.angle_alpha   90.00
_cell.angle_beta   90.00
_cell.angle_gamma   90.00
#
_symmetry.space_group_name_H-M   'P 1'
#
loop_
_entity.id
_entity.type
_entity.pdbx_description
1 polymer ?
#
loop_
_entity_poly.entity_id
_entity_poly.type
_entity_poly.pdbx_seq_one_letter_code
_entity_poly.pdbx_strand_id
1 'polypeptide(L)'
;MANCELNQIFLGEIASVQNYGAFIRIPGCSVQGLIHRSQISCVHVDNVTEVLQKGERVWCKVISIGDDGKIGLSMKYVNQGNGTDLDPNGVQLQRDIQKKKIIEKHEHKTIHLEAVLNTTCKKCGTAGHLSNDCFMSPDGKKYELIPEIEEQKEEEQKDVQTETNISKKEKKHKQKKLKRKKI
;
A
#
# COMPACT_ATOMS: atom_id res chain seq x y z
N MET A 1 11.76 -32.03 -16.55
CA MET A 1 12.33 -31.52 -15.28
C MET A 1 12.79 -30.10 -15.51
N ALA A 2 12.42 -29.17 -14.64
CA ALA A 2 12.88 -27.79 -14.73
C ALA A 2 14.32 -27.71 -14.18
N ASN A 3 15.30 -27.48 -15.05
CA ASN A 3 16.70 -27.32 -14.64
C ASN A 3 16.96 -25.90 -14.16
N CYS A 4 16.28 -25.48 -13.09
CA CYS A 4 16.46 -24.18 -12.45
C CYS A 4 16.99 -24.44 -11.04
N GLU A 5 18.19 -23.94 -10.72
CA GLU A 5 18.82 -24.11 -9.42
C GLU A 5 18.46 -22.94 -8.47
N LEU A 6 18.39 -23.22 -7.17
CA LEU A 6 18.19 -22.17 -6.16
C LEU A 6 19.37 -21.17 -6.18
N ASN A 7 19.06 -19.88 -5.97
CA ASN A 7 20.01 -18.76 -6.00
C ASN A 7 20.68 -18.46 -7.34
N GLN A 8 20.31 -19.18 -8.42
CA GLN A 8 20.83 -18.87 -9.74
C GLN A 8 20.33 -17.51 -10.24
N ILE A 9 21.22 -16.76 -10.89
CA ILE A 9 20.91 -15.49 -11.56
C ILE A 9 20.83 -15.72 -13.06
N PHE A 10 19.82 -15.15 -13.70
CA PHE A 10 19.65 -15.22 -15.14
C PHE A 10 19.00 -13.94 -15.68
N LEU A 11 19.12 -13.75 -17.00
CA LEU A 11 18.41 -12.71 -17.74
C LEU A 11 17.11 -13.30 -18.28
N GLY A 12 15.97 -12.82 -17.79
CA GLY A 12 14.63 -13.28 -18.18
C GLY A 12 13.86 -12.21 -18.94
N GLU A 13 12.88 -12.64 -19.76
CA GLU A 13 11.97 -11.73 -20.48
C GLU A 13 10.60 -11.69 -19.81
N ILE A 14 10.04 -10.49 -19.64
CA ILE A 14 8.73 -10.29 -19.01
C ILE A 14 7.62 -10.71 -19.98
N ALA A 15 6.92 -11.80 -19.65
CA ALA A 15 5.82 -12.34 -20.45
C ALA A 15 4.51 -11.57 -20.22
N SER A 16 4.21 -11.25 -18.96
CA SER A 16 2.99 -10.54 -18.57
C SER A 16 3.19 -9.80 -17.25
N VAL A 17 2.50 -8.68 -17.10
CA VAL A 17 2.52 -7.84 -15.89
C VAL A 17 1.11 -7.80 -15.30
N GLN A 18 0.99 -8.06 -14.00
CA GLN A 18 -0.24 -7.98 -13.22
C GLN A 18 -0.06 -7.07 -12.00
N ASN A 19 -1.16 -6.69 -11.36
CA ASN A 19 -1.13 -5.73 -10.24
C ASN A 19 -0.35 -6.26 -9.02
N TYR A 20 -0.30 -7.58 -8.82
CA TYR A 20 0.41 -8.19 -7.71
C TYR A 20 1.87 -8.56 -8.05
N GLY A 21 2.26 -8.53 -9.33
CA GLY A 21 3.54 -9.07 -9.76
C GLY A 21 3.73 -9.18 -11.26
N ALA A 22 4.89 -9.71 -11.68
CA ALA A 22 5.24 -9.93 -13.08
C ALA A 22 5.64 -11.39 -13.33
N PHE A 23 5.23 -11.92 -14.48
CA PHE A 23 5.60 -13.25 -14.96
C PHE A 23 6.78 -13.12 -15.91
N ILE A 24 7.84 -13.87 -15.61
CA ILE A 24 9.09 -13.84 -16.37
C ILE A 24 9.34 -15.23 -16.95
N ARG A 25 9.66 -15.24 -18.24
CA ARG A 25 10.12 -16.43 -18.93
C ARG A 25 11.59 -16.65 -18.60
N ILE A 26 11.86 -17.76 -17.93
CA ILE A 26 13.22 -18.17 -17.57
C ILE A 26 13.82 -18.91 -18.78
N PRO A 27 15.00 -18.51 -19.28
CA PRO A 27 15.65 -19.24 -20.36
C PRO A 27 15.98 -20.67 -19.91
N GLY A 28 15.55 -21.68 -20.68
CA GLY A 28 15.82 -23.09 -20.41
C GLY A 28 14.84 -23.81 -19.47
N CYS A 29 13.91 -23.10 -18.82
CA CYS A 29 12.84 -23.70 -18.02
C CYS A 29 11.50 -23.60 -18.77
N SER A 30 10.70 -24.67 -18.76
CA SER A 30 9.38 -24.70 -19.42
C SER A 30 8.32 -23.90 -18.64
N VAL A 31 8.58 -23.65 -17.36
CA VAL A 31 7.68 -22.95 -16.44
C VAL A 31 8.07 -21.48 -16.32
N GLN A 32 7.07 -20.61 -16.14
CA GLN A 32 7.27 -19.19 -15.89
C GLN A 32 7.53 -18.93 -14.41
N GLY A 33 8.45 -18.01 -14.12
CA GLY A 33 8.68 -17.53 -12.75
C GLY A 33 7.79 -16.34 -12.42
N LEU A 34 7.43 -16.21 -11.15
CA LEU A 34 6.64 -15.10 -10.63
C LEU A 34 7.51 -14.20 -9.75
N ILE A 35 7.48 -12.90 -10.03
CA ILE A 35 7.97 -11.86 -9.14
C ILE A 35 6.79 -11.21 -8.45
N HIS A 36 6.74 -11.29 -7.12
CA HIS A 36 5.77 -10.53 -6.32
C HIS A 36 6.15 -9.04 -6.28
N ARG A 37 5.18 -8.12 -6.15
CA ARG A 37 5.42 -6.66 -6.06
C ARG A 37 6.51 -6.27 -5.05
N SER A 38 6.53 -6.97 -3.91
CA SER A 38 7.52 -6.77 -2.84
C SER A 38 8.90 -7.32 -3.15
N GLN A 39 9.12 -7.93 -4.31
CA GLN A 39 10.40 -8.47 -4.78
C GLN A 39 10.91 -7.75 -6.03
N ILE A 40 10.22 -6.71 -6.50
CA ILE A 40 10.64 -5.89 -7.64
C ILE A 40 11.71 -4.88 -7.22
N SER A 41 11.45 -4.15 -6.12
CA SER A 41 12.34 -3.10 -5.62
C SER A 41 12.35 -3.07 -4.09
N CYS A 42 13.42 -2.52 -3.52
CA CYS A 42 13.51 -2.21 -2.09
C CYS A 42 12.52 -1.12 -1.66
N VAL A 43 12.15 -0.24 -2.60
CA VAL A 43 11.16 0.82 -2.38
C VAL A 43 9.75 0.25 -2.61
N HIS A 44 8.76 0.78 -1.89
CA HIS A 44 7.37 0.44 -2.13
C HIS A 44 6.96 0.84 -3.54
N VAL A 45 6.29 -0.08 -4.25
CA VAL A 45 5.77 0.14 -5.59
C VAL A 45 4.26 -0.10 -5.53
N ASP A 46 3.47 0.95 -5.76
CA ASP A 46 2.01 0.86 -5.82
C ASP A 46 1.56 0.15 -7.11
N ASN A 47 2.07 0.61 -8.26
CA ASN A 47 1.70 0.12 -9.57
C ASN A 47 2.87 -0.56 -10.28
N VAL A 48 2.78 -1.88 -10.45
CA VAL A 48 3.84 -2.68 -11.12
C VAL A 48 4.00 -2.29 -12.59
N THR A 49 2.91 -1.90 -13.25
CA THR A 49 2.86 -1.54 -14.68
C THR A 49 3.69 -0.30 -15.02
N GLU A 50 4.00 0.56 -14.05
CA GLU A 50 4.84 1.75 -14.28
C GLU A 50 6.34 1.39 -14.28
N VAL A 51 6.72 0.35 -13.54
CA VAL A 51 8.12 -0.06 -13.38
C VAL A 51 8.54 -1.08 -14.42
N LEU A 52 7.64 -1.99 -14.81
CA LEU A 52 7.95 -3.11 -15.67
C LEU A 52 7.09 -3.09 -16.94
N GLN A 53 7.73 -3.28 -18.09
CA GLN A 53 7.04 -3.39 -19.37
C GLN A 53 7.07 -4.82 -19.92
N LYS A 54 6.00 -5.21 -20.63
CA LYS A 54 5.96 -6.50 -21.33
C LYS A 54 7.06 -6.56 -22.40
N GLY A 55 7.82 -7.66 -22.43
CA GLY A 55 8.92 -7.88 -23.38
C GLY A 55 10.26 -7.30 -22.93
N GLU A 56 10.32 -6.62 -21.77
CA GLU A 56 11.57 -6.14 -21.22
C GLU A 56 12.43 -7.30 -20.68
N ARG A 57 13.76 -7.15 -20.77
CA ARG A 57 14.72 -8.12 -20.25
C ARG A 57 15.27 -7.63 -18.92
N VAL A 58 15.14 -8.45 -17.89
CA VAL A 58 15.52 -8.11 -16.52
C VAL A 58 16.34 -9.22 -15.89
N TRP A 59 17.27 -8.82 -15.02
CA TRP A 59 18.08 -9.77 -14.25
C TRP A 59 17.33 -10.19 -13.00
N CYS A 60 17.23 -11.50 -12.78
CA CYS A 60 16.45 -12.08 -11.70
C CYS A 60 17.22 -13.20 -11.00
N LYS A 61 17.01 -13.31 -9.68
CA LYS A 61 17.53 -14.41 -8.85
C LYS A 61 16.40 -15.35 -8.45
N VAL A 62 16.65 -16.66 -8.50
CA VAL A 62 15.72 -17.68 -7.98
C VAL A 62 15.77 -17.67 -6.45
N ILE A 63 14.63 -17.37 -5.80
CA ILE A 63 14.51 -17.40 -4.35
C ILE A 63 14.04 -18.76 -3.86
N SER A 64 13.00 -19.29 -4.50
CA SER A 64 12.27 -20.46 -4.02
C SER A 64 11.68 -21.22 -5.19
N ILE A 65 11.68 -22.54 -5.07
CA ILE A 65 11.09 -23.47 -6.04
C ILE A 65 10.07 -24.29 -5.24
N GLY A 66 8.80 -24.14 -5.59
CA GLY A 66 7.72 -24.93 -5.00
C GLY A 66 7.53 -26.26 -5.73
N ASP A 67 7.01 -27.25 -5.02
CA ASP A 67 6.73 -28.59 -5.55
C ASP A 67 5.70 -28.57 -6.69
N ASP A 68 4.79 -27.58 -6.68
CA ASP A 68 3.81 -27.29 -7.75
C ASP A 68 4.45 -26.83 -9.08
N GLY A 69 5.79 -26.70 -9.13
CA GLY A 69 6.52 -26.12 -10.25
C GLY A 69 6.51 -24.59 -10.29
N LYS A 70 5.95 -23.93 -9.28
CA LYS A 70 5.95 -22.46 -9.17
C LYS A 70 7.34 -21.98 -8.73
N ILE A 71 7.91 -21.05 -9.47
CA ILE A 71 9.24 -20.50 -9.19
C ILE A 71 9.09 -19.06 -8.71
N GLY A 72 9.57 -18.77 -7.51
CA GLY A 72 9.62 -17.44 -6.92
C GLY A 72 10.91 -16.71 -7.29
N LEU A 73 10.78 -15.56 -7.92
CA LEU A 73 11.90 -14.75 -8.41
C LEU A 73 11.99 -13.40 -7.67
N SER A 74 13.21 -12.85 -7.59
CA SER A 74 13.47 -11.48 -7.11
C SER A 74 14.35 -10.70 -8.05
N MET A 75 14.05 -9.40 -8.19
CA MET A 75 14.92 -8.40 -8.81
C MET A 75 15.73 -7.61 -7.78
N LYS A 76 15.33 -7.60 -6.50
CA LYS A 76 15.99 -6.82 -5.44
C LYS A 76 17.45 -7.17 -5.21
N TYR A 77 17.76 -8.45 -5.27
CA TYR A 77 19.08 -8.98 -4.92
C TYR A 77 20.04 -9.01 -6.10
N VAL A 78 19.66 -8.46 -7.25
CA VAL A 78 20.48 -8.50 -8.47
C VAL A 78 20.64 -7.10 -9.04
N ASN A 79 21.86 -6.77 -9.41
CA ASN A 79 22.13 -5.53 -10.13
C ASN A 79 21.64 -5.64 -11.58
N GLN A 80 20.76 -4.73 -12.01
CA GLN A 80 20.18 -4.76 -13.36
C GLN A 80 21.16 -4.36 -14.48
N GLY A 81 22.26 -3.69 -14.17
CA GLY A 81 23.28 -3.32 -15.16
C GLY A 81 24.23 -4.46 -15.48
N ASN A 82 24.78 -5.09 -14.43
CA ASN A 82 25.87 -6.06 -14.57
C ASN A 82 25.46 -7.52 -14.27
N GLY A 83 24.23 -7.75 -13.77
CA GLY A 83 23.78 -9.09 -13.37
C GLY A 83 24.49 -9.65 -12.13
N THR A 84 25.25 -8.83 -11.40
CA THR A 84 25.97 -9.25 -10.19
C THR A 84 25.00 -9.51 -9.03
N ASP A 85 25.28 -10.54 -8.25
CA ASP A 85 24.56 -10.82 -6.99
C ASP A 85 24.89 -9.74 -5.94
N LEU A 86 23.85 -9.11 -5.39
CA LEU A 86 23.98 -8.13 -4.31
C LEU A 86 23.86 -8.79 -2.92
N ASP A 87 23.35 -10.02 -2.83
CA ASP A 87 23.18 -10.75 -1.58
C ASP A 87 23.70 -12.19 -1.71
N PRO A 88 25.03 -12.39 -1.80
CA PRO A 88 25.63 -13.72 -1.88
C PRO A 88 25.40 -14.55 -0.61
N ASN A 89 25.28 -13.89 0.54
CA ASN A 89 25.10 -14.56 1.83
C ASN A 89 23.63 -14.82 2.19
N GLY A 90 22.67 -14.33 1.39
CA GLY A 90 21.23 -14.50 1.62
C GLY A 90 20.70 -13.80 2.89
N VAL A 91 21.45 -12.85 3.44
CA VAL A 91 21.11 -12.19 4.71
C VAL A 91 19.90 -11.27 4.53
N GLN A 92 19.83 -10.58 3.39
CA GLN A 92 18.75 -9.69 3.05
C GLN A 92 17.46 -10.50 2.83
N LEU A 93 17.58 -11.61 2.11
CA LEU A 93 16.47 -12.53 1.86
C LEU A 93 15.89 -13.08 3.17
N GLN A 94 16.74 -13.54 4.10
CA GLN A 94 16.31 -14.09 5.38
C GLN A 94 15.56 -13.05 6.23
N ARG A 95 16.06 -11.80 6.26
CA ARG A 95 15.39 -10.68 6.95
C ARG A 95 14.03 -10.37 6.36
N ASP A 96 13.90 -10.36 5.03
CA ASP A 96 12.64 -10.09 4.34
C ASP A 96 11.60 -11.19 4.61
N ILE A 97 12.01 -12.46 4.68
CA ILE A 97 11.13 -13.58 5.06
C ILE A 97 10.68 -13.46 6.51
N GLN A 98 11.60 -13.15 7.43
CA GLN A 98 11.27 -13.03 8.85
C GLN A 98 10.30 -11.87 9.13
N LYS A 99 10.51 -10.71 8.49
CA LYS A 99 9.60 -9.55 8.62
C LYS A 99 8.18 -9.90 8.19
N LYS A 100 8.00 -10.65 7.10
CA LYS A 100 6.67 -11.09 6.65
C LYS A 100 5.95 -11.95 7.69
N LYS A 101 6.67 -12.90 8.31
CA LYS A 101 6.12 -13.76 9.38
C LYS A 101 5.66 -13.00 10.63
N ILE A 102 6.29 -11.86 10.92
CA ILE A 102 5.94 -11.02 12.07
C ILE A 102 4.64 -10.26 11.81
N ILE A 103 4.46 -9.74 10.59
CA ILE A 103 3.27 -8.98 10.19
C ILE A 103 2.01 -9.86 10.26
N GLU A 104 2.10 -11.12 9.85
CA GLU A 104 0.96 -12.05 9.88
C GLU A 104 0.46 -12.40 11.30
N LYS A 105 1.25 -12.15 12.35
CA LYS A 105 0.89 -12.50 13.74
C LYS A 105 0.26 -11.37 14.53
N HIS A 106 0.42 -10.12 14.09
CA HIS A 106 -0.26 -9.00 14.72
C HIS A 106 -1.64 -8.84 14.09
N GLU A 107 -2.60 -9.64 14.54
CA GLU A 107 -3.98 -9.23 14.44
C GLU A 107 -4.08 -7.86 15.12
N HIS A 108 -4.44 -6.84 14.34
CA HIS A 108 -4.73 -5.52 14.88
C HIS A 108 -5.95 -5.67 15.79
N LYS A 109 -5.72 -5.99 17.07
CA LYS A 109 -6.75 -5.89 18.09
C LYS A 109 -7.22 -4.45 18.04
N THR A 110 -8.46 -4.26 17.61
CA THR A 110 -9.15 -2.98 17.68
C THR A 110 -8.99 -2.46 19.10
N ILE A 111 -8.41 -1.26 19.23
CA ILE A 111 -8.39 -0.57 20.52
C ILE A 111 -9.85 -0.21 20.80
N HIS A 112 -10.55 -1.06 21.55
CA HIS A 112 -11.85 -0.70 22.08
C HIS A 112 -11.63 0.42 23.08
N LEU A 113 -12.21 1.59 22.84
CA LEU A 113 -12.24 2.70 23.82
C LEU A 113 -13.19 2.40 25.01
N GLU A 114 -13.65 1.16 25.18
CA GLU A 114 -14.53 0.70 26.25
C GLU A 114 -13.88 0.67 27.64
N ALA A 115 -12.82 1.45 27.88
CA ALA A 115 -12.39 1.76 29.23
C ALA A 115 -13.38 2.75 29.87
N VAL A 116 -14.65 2.38 29.97
CA VAL A 116 -15.54 2.99 30.96
C VAL A 116 -14.98 2.53 32.30
N LEU A 117 -14.24 3.41 32.96
CA LEU A 117 -13.80 3.16 34.32
C LEU A 117 -15.05 2.83 35.15
N ASN A 118 -15.10 1.66 35.78
CA ASN A 118 -16.12 1.28 36.77
C ASN A 118 -15.98 2.11 38.07
N THR A 119 -15.52 3.35 37.96
CA THR A 119 -15.31 4.28 39.05
C THR A 119 -16.45 5.30 39.00
N THR A 120 -17.23 5.36 40.06
CA THR A 120 -18.19 6.43 40.30
C THR A 120 -17.48 7.59 40.97
N CYS A 121 -17.63 8.79 40.42
CA CYS A 121 -17.00 9.97 40.98
C CYS A 121 -17.67 10.35 42.32
N LYS A 122 -16.88 10.56 43.38
CA LYS A 122 -17.41 10.93 44.72
C LYS A 122 -18.02 12.35 44.76
N LYS A 123 -17.69 13.23 43.82
CA LYS A 123 -18.18 14.62 43.78
C LYS A 123 -19.52 14.78 43.06
N CYS A 124 -19.75 14.05 41.97
CA CYS A 124 -20.92 14.22 41.10
C CYS A 124 -21.75 12.94 40.91
N GLY A 125 -21.29 11.79 41.41
CA GLY A 125 -22.01 10.52 41.33
C GLY A 125 -22.12 9.92 39.92
N THR A 126 -21.65 10.60 38.88
CA THR A 126 -21.63 10.05 37.50
C THR A 126 -20.48 9.06 37.32
N ALA A 127 -20.76 7.97 36.61
CA ALA A 127 -19.79 6.92 36.31
C ALA A 127 -18.85 7.35 35.16
N GLY A 128 -17.61 6.87 35.20
CA GLY A 128 -16.66 7.01 34.08
C GLY A 128 -15.56 8.06 34.24
N HIS A 129 -15.38 8.67 35.42
CA HIS A 129 -14.22 9.55 35.70
C HIS A 129 -13.87 9.61 37.20
N LEU A 130 -12.65 10.06 37.50
CA LEU A 130 -12.17 10.24 38.88
C LEU A 130 -12.51 11.63 39.43
N SER A 131 -12.53 11.78 40.76
CA SER A 131 -12.83 13.04 41.48
C SER A 131 -11.93 14.23 41.13
N ASN A 132 -10.76 13.96 40.54
CA ASN A 132 -9.78 14.96 40.11
C ASN A 132 -10.08 15.52 38.71
N ASP A 133 -10.75 14.73 37.86
CA ASP A 133 -11.16 15.11 36.50
C ASP A 133 -12.65 15.52 36.45
N CYS A 134 -13.25 15.80 37.61
CA CYS A 134 -14.66 16.15 37.72
C CYS A 134 -14.89 17.61 37.30
N PHE A 135 -15.56 17.81 36.17
CA PHE A 135 -15.88 19.13 35.59
C PHE A 135 -16.97 19.92 36.32
N MET A 136 -17.60 19.36 37.37
CA MET A 136 -18.57 20.10 38.17
C MET A 136 -17.86 21.07 39.12
N SER A 137 -17.99 22.36 38.84
CA SER A 137 -17.60 23.42 39.79
C SER A 137 -18.52 23.37 41.03
N PRO A 138 -18.04 23.78 42.22
CA PRO A 138 -18.80 23.72 43.48
C PRO A 138 -20.12 24.52 43.49
N ASP A 139 -20.35 25.37 42.49
CA ASP A 139 -21.44 26.37 42.44
C ASP A 139 -22.67 25.91 41.64
N GLY A 140 -22.76 24.64 41.23
CA GLY A 140 -24.01 24.00 40.79
C GLY A 140 -24.68 24.54 39.51
N LYS A 141 -24.02 25.38 38.71
CA LYS A 141 -24.62 25.91 37.47
C LYS A 141 -24.60 24.84 36.36
N LYS A 142 -25.77 24.23 36.14
CA LYS A 142 -26.04 23.31 35.03
C LYS A 142 -26.36 24.15 33.80
N TYR A 143 -25.46 24.17 32.82
CA TYR A 143 -25.74 24.79 31.52
C TYR A 143 -26.50 23.78 30.66
N GLU A 144 -27.68 24.17 30.19
CA GLU A 144 -28.42 23.41 29.18
C GLU A 144 -28.00 23.88 27.79
N LEU A 145 -27.87 22.96 26.84
CA LEU A 145 -27.60 23.32 25.46
C LEU A 145 -28.77 24.12 24.91
N ILE A 146 -28.46 25.27 24.31
CA ILE A 146 -29.42 26.11 23.64
C ILE A 146 -29.99 25.29 22.47
N PRO A 147 -31.32 25.12 22.36
CA PRO A 147 -31.90 24.38 21.24
C PRO A 147 -31.52 25.03 19.90
N GLU A 148 -31.12 24.19 18.95
CA GLU A 148 -30.92 24.62 17.56
C GLU A 148 -32.24 25.16 17.02
N ILE A 149 -32.21 26.42 16.61
CA ILE A 149 -33.33 27.05 15.90
C ILE A 149 -33.45 26.33 14.56
N GLU A 150 -34.58 25.66 14.32
CA GLU A 150 -34.92 25.08 13.01
C GLU A 150 -35.03 26.22 11.98
N GLU A 151 -33.99 26.41 11.17
CA GLU A 151 -34.12 27.16 9.92
C GLU A 151 -35.03 26.37 8.97
N GLN A 152 -36.18 26.96 8.67
CA GLN A 152 -37.19 26.42 7.77
C GLN A 152 -36.59 26.19 6.38
N LYS A 153 -36.82 24.98 5.85
CA LYS A 153 -36.60 24.63 4.45
C LYS A 153 -37.38 25.60 3.55
N GLU A 154 -36.66 26.35 2.72
CA GLU A 154 -37.19 26.80 1.44
C GLU A 154 -36.55 25.95 0.34
N GLU A 155 -37.36 25.04 -0.20
CA GLU A 155 -37.13 24.40 -1.48
C GLU A 155 -37.41 25.41 -2.59
N GLU A 156 -36.41 25.73 -3.41
CA GLU A 156 -36.67 26.20 -4.78
C GLU A 156 -35.85 25.36 -5.76
N GLN A 157 -36.56 24.46 -6.44
CA GLN A 157 -36.13 23.89 -7.71
C GLN A 157 -36.48 24.88 -8.82
N LYS A 158 -35.53 25.13 -9.73
CA LYS A 158 -35.79 25.24 -11.18
C LYS A 158 -34.51 24.99 -11.98
N ASP A 159 -34.62 24.01 -12.87
CA ASP A 159 -33.71 23.57 -13.92
C ASP A 159 -32.99 24.69 -14.68
N VAL A 160 -31.70 24.49 -15.03
CA VAL A 160 -31.18 24.61 -16.41
C VAL A 160 -29.94 23.72 -16.59
N GLN A 161 -29.97 22.90 -17.62
CA GLN A 161 -28.87 22.07 -18.15
C GLN A 161 -27.65 22.92 -18.53
N THR A 162 -26.42 22.53 -18.13
CA THR A 162 -25.28 22.62 -19.06
C THR A 162 -24.17 21.64 -18.69
N GLU A 163 -23.79 20.89 -19.71
CA GLU A 163 -22.82 19.81 -19.73
C GLU A 163 -21.37 20.28 -19.53
N THR A 164 -20.55 19.39 -18.98
CA THR A 164 -19.12 19.20 -19.34
C THR A 164 -18.19 20.42 -19.31
N ASN A 165 -17.48 20.67 -18.19
CA ASN A 165 -16.25 21.49 -18.21
C ASN A 165 -15.28 21.24 -17.05
N ILE A 166 -14.96 19.98 -16.75
CA ILE A 166 -13.86 19.66 -15.82
C ILE A 166 -12.64 19.06 -16.56
N SER A 167 -12.81 18.47 -17.74
CA SER A 167 -11.72 17.81 -18.49
C SER A 167 -10.84 18.72 -19.36
N LYS A 168 -10.99 20.06 -19.29
CA LYS A 168 -10.19 21.03 -20.09
C LYS A 168 -9.14 21.82 -19.31
N LYS A 169 -9.10 21.72 -17.97
CA LYS A 169 -8.10 22.47 -17.16
C LYS A 169 -6.73 21.77 -17.10
N GLU A 170 -6.67 20.45 -17.19
CA GLU A 170 -5.39 19.71 -17.12
C GLU A 170 -4.63 19.63 -18.45
N LYS A 171 -5.31 19.72 -19.60
CA LYS A 171 -4.65 19.70 -20.93
C LYS A 171 -3.98 21.02 -21.32
N LYS A 172 -4.29 22.14 -20.64
CA LYS A 172 -3.72 23.46 -20.92
C LYS A 172 -2.32 23.67 -20.30
N HIS A 173 -1.96 22.89 -19.27
CA HIS A 173 -0.63 22.96 -18.66
C HIS A 173 0.42 22.09 -19.39
N LYS A 174 0.00 21.05 -20.11
CA LYS A 174 0.91 20.12 -20.83
C LYS A 174 1.35 20.62 -22.21
N GLN A 175 0.53 21.40 -22.92
CA GLN A 175 0.90 21.97 -24.23
C GLN A 175 1.82 23.21 -24.14
N LYS A 176 1.84 23.93 -23.02
CA LYS A 176 2.76 25.08 -22.81
C LYS A 176 4.22 24.66 -22.54
N LYS A 177 4.47 23.43 -22.06
CA LYS A 177 5.84 22.89 -21.84
C LYS A 177 6.50 22.36 -23.13
N LEU A 178 5.72 21.87 -24.10
CA LEU A 178 6.24 21.32 -25.36
C LEU A 178 6.58 22.38 -26.43
N LYS A 179 6.06 23.62 -26.33
CA LYS A 179 6.44 24.73 -27.22
C LYS A 179 7.68 25.53 -26.77
N ARG A 180 8.23 25.27 -25.58
CA ARG A 180 9.47 25.91 -25.06
C ARG A 180 10.75 25.08 -25.29
N LYS A 181 10.65 23.92 -25.96
CA LYS A 181 11.78 23.00 -26.23
C LYS A 181 12.08 22.80 -27.73
N LYS A 182 11.51 23.63 -28.59
CA LYS A 182 11.85 23.77 -30.01
C LYS A 182 12.00 25.25 -30.35
N ILE A 183 13.14 25.80 -29.95
CA ILE A 183 13.92 26.90 -30.54
C ILE A 183 15.35 26.63 -30.09
#